data_AF-A0A2G0E6P2-F1
#
_entry.id   AF-A0A2G0E6P2-F1
#
_cell.length_a   1.000
_cell.length_b   1.000
_cell.length_c   1.000
_cell.angle_alpha   90.00
_cell.angle_beta   90.00
_cell.angle_gamma   90.00
#
_symmetry.space_group_name_H-M   'P 1'
#
loop_
_entity.id
_entity.type
_entity.pdbx_description
1 polymer ?
#
loop_
_entity_poly.entity_id
_entity_poly.type
_entity_poly.pdbx_seq_one_letter_code
_entity_poly.pdbx_strand_id
1 'polypeptide(L)'
;MSEIKGTTNFEKLFSRKLNKILKKKGNFDYLSWAHAWEIMKKNDPQATVTINEYKHYRVVSGTHQDFLVEEYKPFLMDETGTYVSVSVTVKGHTETELFPVLDYRNQPVV
;
A
#
# COMPACT_ATOMS: atom_id res chain seq x y z
N MET A 1 12.62 -39.44 -14.92
CA MET A 1 11.33 -38.78 -14.57
C MET A 1 11.56 -37.28 -14.64
N SER A 2 11.07 -36.61 -15.68
CA SER A 2 11.12 -35.15 -15.79
C SER A 2 10.05 -34.57 -14.87
N GLU A 3 10.45 -33.77 -13.88
CA GLU A 3 9.52 -32.97 -13.10
C GLU A 3 8.73 -32.07 -14.06
N ILE A 4 7.40 -32.22 -14.09
CA ILE A 4 6.53 -31.26 -14.76
C ILE A 4 6.56 -30.02 -13.89
N LYS A 5 7.37 -29.02 -14.30
CA LYS A 5 7.39 -27.69 -13.69
C LYS A 5 6.03 -27.02 -13.94
N GLY A 6 5.08 -27.29 -13.06
CA GLY A 6 3.77 -26.65 -13.10
C GLY A 6 3.93 -25.15 -12.90
N THR A 7 3.28 -24.36 -13.76
CA THR A 7 3.32 -22.89 -13.69
C THR A 7 2.83 -22.41 -12.32
N THR A 8 3.70 -21.68 -11.62
CA THR A 8 3.44 -21.11 -10.30
C THR A 8 2.29 -20.09 -10.33
N ASN A 9 1.67 -19.81 -9.18
CA ASN A 9 0.66 -18.75 -9.07
C ASN A 9 1.22 -17.38 -9.50
N PHE A 10 2.51 -17.14 -9.21
CA PHE A 10 3.21 -15.93 -9.66
C PHE A 10 3.28 -15.85 -11.19
N GLU A 11 3.75 -16.90 -11.87
CA GLU A 11 3.86 -16.92 -13.33
C GLU A 11 2.50 -16.77 -14.04
N LYS A 12 1.42 -17.33 -13.46
CA LYS A 12 0.05 -17.14 -13.97
C LYS A 12 -0.45 -15.71 -13.84
N LEU A 13 -0.10 -15.02 -12.76
CA LEU A 13 -0.45 -13.61 -12.54
C LEU A 13 0.42 -12.68 -13.40
N PHE A 14 1.71 -12.94 -13.45
CA PHE A 14 2.70 -12.13 -14.18
C PHE A 14 2.50 -12.18 -15.70
N SER A 15 2.01 -13.31 -16.24
CA SER A 15 1.71 -13.45 -17.67
C SER A 15 0.49 -12.66 -18.14
N ARG A 16 -0.33 -12.11 -17.23
CA ARG A 16 -1.43 -11.21 -17.62
C ARG A 16 -0.86 -9.90 -18.17
N LYS A 17 -1.21 -9.57 -19.42
CA LYS A 17 -0.91 -8.27 -20.01
C LYS A 17 -1.70 -7.17 -19.30
N LEU A 18 -1.06 -6.47 -18.36
CA LEU A 18 -1.64 -5.32 -17.65
C LEU A 18 -1.64 -4.04 -18.50
N ASN A 19 -0.97 -4.03 -19.65
CA ASN A 19 -0.77 -2.85 -20.51
C ASN A 19 -2.07 -2.13 -20.91
N LYS A 20 -3.22 -2.81 -20.92
CA LYS A 20 -4.52 -2.21 -21.26
C LYS A 20 -5.13 -1.38 -20.13
N ILE A 21 -4.74 -1.65 -18.88
CA ILE A 21 -5.30 -1.03 -17.67
C ILE A 21 -4.27 -0.16 -16.94
N LEU A 22 -2.99 -0.31 -17.27
CA LEU A 22 -1.93 0.60 -16.84
C LEU A 22 -2.12 1.97 -17.50
N LYS A 23 -1.99 3.01 -16.69
CA LYS A 23 -2.03 4.41 -17.12
C LYS A 23 -0.68 5.06 -16.81
N LYS A 24 -0.28 6.07 -17.58
CA LYS A 24 0.84 6.92 -17.18
C LYS A 24 0.39 7.94 -16.15
N LYS A 25 1.12 8.04 -15.03
CA LYS A 25 0.98 9.11 -14.04
C LYS A 25 2.35 9.73 -13.82
N GLY A 26 2.58 10.88 -14.46
CA GLY A 26 3.91 11.47 -14.54
C GLY A 26 4.89 10.47 -15.18
N ASN A 27 5.96 10.15 -14.45
CA ASN A 27 7.01 9.23 -14.91
C ASN A 27 6.74 7.75 -14.57
N PHE A 28 5.64 7.45 -13.88
CA PHE A 28 5.33 6.10 -13.42
C PHE A 28 4.22 5.43 -14.25
N ASP A 29 4.35 4.13 -14.41
CA ASP A 29 3.23 3.27 -14.79
C ASP A 29 2.35 3.04 -13.56
N TYR A 30 1.09 3.41 -13.68
CA TYR A 30 0.13 3.41 -12.60
C TYR A 30 -1.00 2.42 -12.90
N LEU A 31 -1.15 1.44 -12.00
CA LEU A 31 -2.34 0.61 -11.93
C LEU A 31 -3.33 1.27 -10.95
N SER A 32 -4.56 1.53 -11.39
CA SER A 32 -5.56 2.08 -10.48
C SER A 32 -5.88 1.10 -9.36
N TRP A 33 -6.13 1.64 -8.17
CA TRP A 33 -6.46 0.82 -7.01
C TRP A 33 -7.70 -0.06 -7.24
N ALA A 34 -8.72 0.47 -7.92
CA ALA A 34 -9.90 -0.29 -8.30
C ALA A 34 -9.57 -1.52 -9.18
N HIS A 35 -8.68 -1.37 -10.16
CA HIS A 35 -8.24 -2.50 -10.97
C HIS A 35 -7.36 -3.48 -10.20
N ALA A 36 -6.52 -3.00 -9.27
CA ALA A 36 -5.76 -3.87 -8.38
C ALA A 36 -6.70 -4.75 -7.53
N TRP A 37 -7.73 -4.15 -6.91
CA TRP A 37 -8.78 -4.88 -6.18
C TRP A 37 -9.49 -5.90 -7.06
N GLU A 38 -9.89 -5.52 -8.27
CA GLU A 38 -10.57 -6.41 -9.21
C GLU A 38 -9.71 -7.64 -9.54
N ILE A 39 -8.42 -7.43 -9.86
CA ILE A 39 -7.48 -8.53 -10.18
C ILE A 39 -7.27 -9.43 -8.97
N MET A 40 -7.10 -8.83 -7.79
CA MET A 40 -6.88 -9.52 -6.53
C MET A 40 -8.10 -10.38 -6.18
N LYS A 41 -9.29 -9.79 -6.11
CA LYS A 41 -10.54 -10.49 -5.74
C LYS A 41 -10.99 -11.53 -6.76
N LYS A 42 -10.72 -11.34 -8.05
CA LYS A 42 -10.96 -12.38 -9.06
C LYS A 42 -10.08 -13.61 -8.89
N ASN A 43 -8.88 -13.45 -8.34
CA ASN A 43 -7.95 -14.57 -8.10
C ASN A 43 -8.12 -15.19 -6.70
N ASP A 44 -8.48 -14.37 -5.73
CA ASP A 44 -8.75 -14.77 -4.36
C ASP A 44 -9.86 -13.89 -3.77
N PRO A 45 -11.11 -14.37 -3.73
CA PRO A 45 -12.23 -13.64 -3.14
C PRO A 45 -12.02 -13.28 -1.67
N GLN A 46 -11.18 -14.04 -0.95
CA GLN A 46 -10.89 -13.83 0.48
C GLN A 46 -9.70 -12.88 0.71
N ALA A 47 -9.04 -12.41 -0.34
CA ALA A 47 -7.90 -11.49 -0.19
C ALA A 47 -8.27 -10.23 0.58
N THR A 48 -7.37 -9.73 1.44
CA THR A 48 -7.61 -8.56 2.28
C THR A 48 -6.54 -7.51 2.05
N VAL A 49 -6.88 -6.26 2.39
CA VAL A 49 -5.93 -5.15 2.46
C VAL A 49 -6.10 -4.45 3.80
N THR A 50 -4.98 -4.19 4.46
CA THR A 50 -4.92 -3.47 5.72
C THR A 50 -4.07 -2.21 5.53
N ILE A 51 -4.61 -1.07 5.94
CA ILE A 51 -3.84 0.17 6.05
C ILE A 51 -3.19 0.15 7.42
N ASN A 52 -1.87 0.28 7.47
CA ASN A 52 -1.14 0.25 8.73
C ASN A 52 -1.17 1.65 9.35
N GLU A 53 -1.58 1.70 10.62
CA GLU A 53 -1.67 2.95 11.39
C GLU A 53 -0.52 3.04 12.39
N TYR A 54 -0.09 4.27 12.63
CA TYR A 54 1.06 4.58 13.48
C TYR A 54 0.64 5.49 14.61
N LYS A 55 1.29 5.29 15.76
CA LYS A 55 1.09 6.09 16.95
C LYS A 55 1.60 7.52 16.72
N HIS A 56 0.74 8.49 16.96
CA HIS A 56 1.01 9.91 16.92
C HIS A 56 0.63 10.53 18.25
N TYR A 57 1.30 11.64 18.58
CA TYR A 57 1.01 12.43 19.75
C TYR A 57 0.61 13.83 19.35
N ARG A 58 -0.45 14.34 19.96
CA ARG A 58 -0.90 15.72 19.78
C ARG A 58 -1.16 16.37 21.13
N VAL A 59 -0.74 17.62 21.26
CA VAL A 59 -1.07 18.45 22.40
C VAL A 59 -2.46 19.05 22.18
N VAL A 60 -3.34 18.86 23.15
CA VAL A 60 -4.66 19.48 23.19
C VAL A 60 -4.67 20.47 24.35
N SER A 61 -4.85 21.75 24.04
CA SER A 61 -4.93 22.78 25.07
C SER A 61 -6.26 22.75 25.79
N GLY A 62 -6.20 22.62 27.12
CA GLY A 62 -7.32 22.80 28.02
C GLY A 62 -7.28 24.16 28.70
N THR A 63 -8.38 24.52 29.37
CA THR A 63 -8.52 25.82 30.04
C THR A 63 -7.46 26.09 31.11
N HIS A 64 -6.90 25.03 31.73
CA HIS A 64 -5.94 25.15 32.84
C HIS A 64 -4.63 24.38 32.64
N GLN A 65 -4.57 23.48 31.65
CA GLN A 65 -3.37 22.72 31.31
C GLN A 65 -3.50 22.10 29.93
N ASP A 66 -2.35 21.80 29.32
CA ASP A 66 -2.26 21.06 28.07
C ASP A 66 -2.25 19.54 28.34
N PHE A 67 -2.84 18.77 27.44
CA PHE A 67 -2.90 17.31 27.50
C PHE A 67 -2.18 16.70 26.32
N LEU A 68 -1.32 15.71 26.58
CA LEU A 68 -0.76 14.86 25.54
C LEU A 68 -1.74 13.74 25.23
N VAL A 69 -2.25 13.70 24.00
CA VAL A 69 -3.20 12.69 23.53
C VAL A 69 -2.52 11.78 22.52
N GLU A 70 -2.69 10.48 22.70
CA GLU A 70 -2.30 9.47 21.73
C GLU A 70 -3.40 9.33 20.66
N GLU A 71 -3.03 9.37 19.39
CA GLU A 71 -3.91 9.11 18.25
C GLU A 71 -3.22 8.20 17.24
N TYR A 72 -3.97 7.41 16.49
CA TYR A 72 -3.44 6.55 15.41
C TYR A 72 -3.75 7.20 14.06
N LYS A 73 -2.73 7.29 13.19
CA LYS A 73 -2.86 7.87 11.85
C LYS A 73 -2.34 6.91 10.78
N PRO A 74 -2.91 6.92 9.58
CA PRO A 74 -2.54 6.01 8.49
C PRO A 74 -1.25 6.42 7.75
N PHE A 75 -0.36 7.14 8.42
CA PHE A 75 0.93 7.58 7.89
C PHE A 75 1.92 7.66 9.04
N LEU A 76 3.21 7.64 8.72
CA LEU A 76 4.30 8.01 9.62
C LEU A 76 5.02 9.22 9.02
N MET A 77 5.63 10.03 9.87
CA MET A 77 6.34 11.24 9.45
C MET A 77 7.63 11.35 10.25
N ASP A 78 8.73 11.59 9.56
CA ASP A 78 10.03 11.89 10.13
C ASP A 78 10.71 13.04 9.35
N GLU A 79 11.95 13.37 9.71
CA GLU A 79 12.73 14.41 9.03
C GLU A 79 13.01 14.14 7.55
N THR A 80 12.81 12.90 7.09
CA THR A 80 13.05 12.47 5.70
C THR A 80 11.77 12.48 4.85
N GLY A 81 10.59 12.48 5.50
CA GLY A 81 9.30 12.74 4.86
C GLY A 81 8.13 11.99 5.49
N THR A 82 7.02 11.97 4.76
CA THR A 82 5.80 11.26 5.12
C THR A 82 5.73 9.93 4.37
N TYR A 83 5.37 8.85 5.06
CA TYR A 83 5.23 7.52 4.48
C TYR A 83 3.93 6.87 4.88
N VAL A 84 3.45 5.96 4.05
CA VAL A 84 2.28 5.12 4.30
C VAL A 84 2.64 3.67 4.10
N SER A 85 2.03 2.77 4.88
CA SER A 85 2.23 1.34 4.71
C SER A 85 0.91 0.61 4.51
N VAL A 86 0.94 -0.36 3.60
CA VAL A 86 -0.20 -1.20 3.29
C VAL A 86 0.24 -2.65 3.29
N SER A 87 -0.55 -3.49 3.96
CA SER A 87 -0.39 -4.95 3.94
C SER A 87 -1.47 -5.56 3.07
N VAL A 88 -1.08 -6.41 2.13
CA VAL A 88 -1.98 -7.11 1.21
C VAL A 88 -1.85 -8.60 1.46
N THR A 89 -2.97 -9.27 1.77
CA THR A 89 -3.01 -10.71 1.95
C THR A 89 -3.71 -11.38 0.77
N VAL A 90 -3.02 -12.30 0.09
CA VAL A 90 -3.56 -13.11 -1.01
C VAL A 90 -3.20 -14.57 -0.78
N LYS A 91 -4.19 -15.45 -0.82
CA LYS A 91 -4.07 -16.90 -0.60
C LYS A 91 -3.36 -17.24 0.72
N GLY A 92 -3.62 -16.46 1.76
CA GLY A 92 -3.01 -16.62 3.09
C GLY A 92 -1.58 -16.07 3.23
N HIS A 93 -1.02 -15.46 2.18
CA HIS A 93 0.30 -14.83 2.22
C HIS A 93 0.15 -13.32 2.28
N THR A 94 0.80 -12.69 3.25
CA THR A 94 0.75 -11.23 3.44
C THR A 94 2.08 -10.61 3.05
N GLU A 95 2.01 -9.64 2.13
CA GLU A 95 3.13 -8.75 1.81
C GLU A 95 2.84 -7.37 2.36
N THR A 96 3.85 -6.69 2.89
CA THR A 96 3.72 -5.34 3.43
C THR A 96 4.74 -4.44 2.77
N GLU A 97 4.27 -3.32 2.24
CA GLU A 97 5.13 -2.32 1.61
C GLU A 97 4.97 -0.97 2.31
N LEU A 98 6.07 -0.22 2.36
CA LEU A 98 6.14 1.16 2.84
C LEU A 98 6.47 2.06 1.65
N PHE A 99 5.67 3.09 1.43
CA PHE A 99 5.86 4.03 0.33
C PHE A 99 5.92 5.47 0.81
N PRO A 100 6.80 6.30 0.22
CA PRO A 100 6.80 7.73 0.48
C PRO A 100 5.55 8.38 -0.14
N VAL A 101 5.00 9.36 0.56
CA VAL A 101 4.00 10.28 0.00
C VAL A 101 4.76 11.30 -0.84
N LEU A 102 4.44 11.38 -2.12
CA LEU A 102 5.13 12.23 -3.09
C LEU A 102 4.25 13.36 -3.60
N ASP A 103 4.86 14.51 -3.88
CA ASP A 103 4.22 15.63 -4.58
C ASP A 103 4.10 15.38 -6.10
N TYR A 104 3.61 16.38 -6.84
CA TYR A 104 3.47 16.29 -8.30
C TYR A 104 4.80 16.26 -9.08
N ARG A 105 5.93 16.51 -8.40
CA ARG A 105 7.31 16.46 -8.93
C ARG A 105 8.03 15.17 -8.51
N ASN A 106 7.30 14.23 -7.89
CA ASN A 106 7.83 12.99 -7.32
C ASN A 106 8.87 13.22 -6.20
N GLN A 107 8.71 14.28 -5.41
CA GLN A 107 9.53 14.54 -4.23
C GLN A 107 8.78 14.18 -2.95
N PRO A 108 9.46 13.67 -1.89
CA PRO A 108 8.84 13.41 -0.60
C PRO A 108 8.14 14.64 -0.04
N VAL A 109 6.93 14.44 0.48
CA VAL A 109 6.21 15.46 1.24
C VAL A 109 6.69 15.40 2.68
N VAL A 110 7.20 16.51 3.19
CA VAL A 110 7.58 16.73 4.58
C VAL A 110 6.51 17.58 5.26
#